data_AF-A0A1F7GZV9-F1
#
_entry.id   AF-A0A1F7GZV9-F1
#
_cell.length_a   1.000
_cell.length_b   1.000
_cell.length_c   1.000
_cell.angle_alpha   90.00
_cell.angle_beta   90.00
_cell.angle_gamma   90.00
#
_symmetry.space_group_name_H-M   'P 1'
#
loop_
_entity.id
_entity.type
_entity.pdbx_description
1 polymer ?
#
loop_
_entity_poly.entity_id
_entity_poly.type
_entity_poly.pdbx_seq_one_letter_code
_entity_poly.pdbx_strand_id
1 'polypeptide(L)' 'MKYSKDQLKIIATFFSNIAVAWFSGGILASYFVVAPILKKLLLAGPAIFFMYFFFMISLYVSEKITK' A
#
# COMPACT_ATOMS: atom_id res chain seq x y z
N MET A 1 -8.93 -24.16 4.07
CA MET A 1 -7.53 -24.31 4.54
C MET A 1 -7.10 -23.01 5.21
N LYS A 2 -6.75 -23.05 6.50
CA LYS A 2 -6.18 -21.89 7.21
C LYS A 2 -4.70 -21.81 6.83
N TYR A 3 -4.26 -20.66 6.31
CA TYR A 3 -2.84 -20.38 6.07
C TYR A 3 -2.03 -20.58 7.35
N SER A 4 -0.78 -21.05 7.24
CA SER A 4 0.15 -21.09 8.36
C SER A 4 0.58 -19.67 8.78
N LYS A 5 1.14 -19.52 9.99
CA LYS A 5 1.63 -18.21 10.48
C LYS A 5 2.69 -17.61 9.55
N ASP A 6 3.59 -18.43 9.02
CA ASP A 6 4.61 -17.97 8.06
C ASP A 6 4.00 -17.52 6.74
N GLN A 7 3.01 -18.24 6.23
CA GLN A 7 2.27 -17.84 5.02
C GLN A 7 1.53 -16.51 5.24
N LEU A 8 0.89 -16.31 6.39
CA LEU A 8 0.25 -15.05 6.73
C LEU A 8 1.25 -13.89 6.82
N LYS A 9 2.45 -14.14 7.36
CA LYS A 9 3.52 -13.14 7.43
C LYS A 9 3.99 -12.72 6.04
N ILE A 10 4.17 -13.69 5.13
CA ILE A 10 4.51 -13.42 3.72
C ILE A 10 3.42 -12.57 3.05
N ILE A 11 2.15 -12.93 3.25
CA ILE A 11 1.01 -12.20 2.67
C ILE A 11 0.93 -10.76 3.23
N ALA A 12 1.07 -10.58 4.55
CA ALA A 12 1.08 -9.25 5.17
C ALA A 12 2.24 -8.40 4.62
N THR A 13 3.44 -8.98 4.53
CA THR A 13 4.62 -8.30 3.98
C THR A 13 4.41 -7.91 2.52
N PHE A 14 3.82 -8.78 1.71
CA PHE A 14 3.49 -8.49 0.32
C PHE A 14 2.57 -7.27 0.19
N PHE A 15 1.46 -7.25 0.95
CA PHE A 15 0.54 -6.10 0.93
C PHE A 15 1.17 -4.82 1.49
N SER A 16 2.04 -4.93 2.50
CA SER A 16 2.84 -3.81 3.00
C SER A 16 3.74 -3.23 1.90
N ASN A 17 4.42 -4.09 1.14
CA ASN A 17 5.29 -3.65 0.04
C ASN A 17 4.49 -2.99 -1.09
N ILE A 18 3.29 -3.49 -1.39
CA ILE A 18 2.39 -2.83 -2.34
C ILE A 18 1.98 -1.44 -1.84
N ALA A 19 1.60 -1.32 -0.56
CA ALA A 19 1.24 -0.03 0.03
C ALA A 19 2.40 0.97 -0.05
N VAL A 20 3.63 0.52 0.25
CA VAL A 20 4.85 1.32 0.11
C VAL A 20 5.11 1.72 -1.34
N ALA A 21 4.88 0.84 -2.31
CA ALA A 21 5.03 1.16 -3.73
C ALA A 21 4.04 2.24 -4.19
N TRP A 22 2.79 2.17 -3.75
CA TRP A 22 1.81 3.23 -4.02
C TRP A 22 2.14 4.55 -3.32
N PHE A 23 2.69 4.49 -2.12
CA PHE A 23 3.19 5.67 -1.44
C PHE A 23 4.37 6.31 -2.19
N SER A 24 5.40 5.53 -2.53
CA SER A 24 6.61 6.05 -3.15
C SER A 24 6.40 6.43 -4.63
N GLY A 25 5.83 5.55 -5.43
CA GLY A 25 5.64 5.75 -6.86
C GLY A 25 4.39 6.56 -7.21
N GLY A 26 3.33 6.46 -6.42
CA GLY A 26 2.07 7.15 -6.70
C GLY A 26 1.97 8.53 -6.03
N ILE A 27 2.44 8.66 -4.79
CA ILE A 27 2.34 9.91 -4.02
C ILE A 27 3.66 10.69 -4.13
N LEU A 28 4.77 10.15 -3.63
CA LEU A 28 6.04 10.89 -3.56
C LEU A 28 6.59 11.25 -4.93
N ALA A 29 6.62 10.31 -5.87
CA ALA A 29 7.15 10.57 -7.21
C ALA A 29 6.41 11.72 -7.93
N SER A 30 5.11 11.90 -7.66
CA SER A 30 4.32 12.98 -8.26
C SER A 30 4.83 14.39 -7.91
N TYR A 31 5.49 14.54 -6.75
CA TYR A 31 6.09 15.81 -6.34
C TYR A 31 7.35 16.14 -7.14
N PHE A 32 8.11 15.13 -7.57
CA PHE A 32 9.36 15.29 -8.33
C PHE A 32 9.13 15.42 -9.84
N VAL A 33 7.97 15.02 -10.35
CA VAL A 33 7.62 15.23 -11.76
C VAL A 33 7.31 16.70 -12.02
N VAL A 34 7.86 17.27 -13.10
CA VAL A 34 7.51 18.61 -13.59
C VAL A 34 6.16 18.52 -14.31
N ALA A 35 5.08 18.61 -13.54
CA ALA A 35 3.71 18.59 -14.03
C ALA A 35 2.86 19.67 -13.33
N PRO A 36 1.78 20.15 -13.98
CA PRO A 36 0.80 21.02 -13.33
C PRO A 36 0.24 20.40 -12.05
N ILE A 37 -0.01 21.23 -11.03
CA ILE A 37 -0.46 20.79 -9.70
C ILE A 37 -1.75 19.95 -9.77
N LEU A 38 -2.67 20.29 -10.68
CA LEU A 38 -3.93 19.58 -10.88
C LEU A 38 -3.71 18.13 -11.34
N LYS A 39 -2.73 17.91 -12.22
CA LYS A 39 -2.34 16.56 -12.68
C LYS A 39 -1.68 15.77 -11.56
N LYS A 40 -0.87 16.42 -10.71
CA LYS A 40 -0.28 15.78 -9.52
C LYS A 40 -1.35 15.30 -8.55
N LEU A 41 -2.36 16.14 -8.27
CA LEU A 41 -3.51 15.80 -7.42
C LEU A 41 -4.34 14.64 -7.98
N LEU A 42 -4.61 14.65 -9.29
CA LEU A 42 -5.35 13.55 -9.96
C LEU A 42 -4.62 12.21 -9.87
N LEU A 43 -3.29 12.22 -9.88
CA LEU A 43 -2.48 11.00 -9.73
C LEU A 43 -2.32 10.59 -8.25
N ALA A 44 -2.15 11.57 -7.35
CA ALA A 44 -1.99 11.33 -5.92
C ALA A 44 -3.27 10.80 -5.25
N GLY A 45 -4.45 11.22 -5.70
CA GLY A 45 -5.73 10.77 -5.13
C GLY A 45 -5.91 9.25 -5.15
N PRO A 46 -5.88 8.59 -6.33
CA PRO A 46 -5.91 7.14 -6.44
C PRO A 46 -4.74 6.47 -5.69
N ALA A 47 -3.55 7.08 -5.71
CA ALA A 47 -2.39 6.53 -5.02
C ALA A 47 -2.58 6.48 -3.48
N ILE A 48 -3.16 7.54 -2.88
CA ILE A 48 -3.52 7.57 -1.46
C ILE A 48 -4.54 6.48 -1.15
N PHE A 49 -5.58 6.34 -1.99
CA PHE A 49 -6.59 5.30 -1.81
C PHE A 49 -5.97 3.90 -1.83
N PHE A 50 -5.17 3.57 -2.85
CA PHE A 50 -4.55 2.25 -2.95
C PHE A 50 -3.53 1.99 -1.85
N MET A 51 -2.70 2.97 -1.51
CA MET A 51 -1.78 2.89 -0.37
C MET A 51 -2.51 2.52 0.91
N TYR A 52 -3.58 3.26 1.24
CA TYR A 52 -4.38 3.00 2.43
C TYR A 52 -5.07 1.64 2.38
N PHE A 53 -5.68 1.29 1.25
CA PHE A 53 -6.37 0.01 1.07
C PHE A 53 -5.44 -1.19 1.30
N PHE A 54 -4.27 -1.22 0.67
CA PHE A 54 -3.32 -2.32 0.82
C PHE A 54 -2.68 -2.33 2.22
N PHE A 55 -2.47 -1.16 2.83
CA PHE A 55 -2.00 -1.08 4.20
C PHE A 55 -3.02 -1.70 5.18
N MET A 56 -4.31 -1.40 5.02
CA MET A 56 -5.38 -1.99 5.83
C MET A 56 -5.47 -3.51 5.66
N ILE A 57 -5.30 -4.04 4.44
CA ILE A 57 -5.23 -5.49 4.21
C ILE A 57 -4.02 -6.09 4.94
N SER A 58 -2.85 -5.46 4.84
CA SER A 58 -1.64 -5.92 5.54
C SER A 58 -1.86 -6.02 7.05
N LEU A 59 -2.43 -4.96 7.65
CA LEU A 59 -2.77 -4.94 9.07
C LEU A 59 -3.76 -6.04 9.45
N TYR A 60 -4.85 -6.19 8.68
CA TYR A 60 -5.86 -7.22 8.93
C TYR A 60 -5.28 -8.63 8.87
N VAL A 61 -4.37 -8.91 7.93
CA VAL A 61 -3.69 -10.21 7.84
C VAL A 61 -2.71 -10.38 9.00
N SER A 62 -1.98 -9.34 9.37
CA SER A 62 -1.04 -9.36 10.49
C SER A 62 -1.71 -9.64 11.83
N GLU A 63 -2.89 -9.05 12.08
CA GLU A 63 -3.68 -9.33 13.29
C GLU A 63 -4.05 -10.81 13.46
N LYS A 64 -4.21 -11.55 12.36
CA LYS A 64 -4.49 -13.00 12.39
C LYS A 64 -3.28 -13.85 12.77
N ILE A 65 -2.08 -13.27 12.82
CA ILE A 65 -0.86 -13.94 13.27
C ILE A 65 -0.74 -13.86 14.79
N THR A 66 -1.15 -12.72 15.36
CA THR A 66 -1.03 -12.40 16.78
C THR A 66 -2.16 -13.03 17.62
N LYS A 67 -3.35 -13.20 17.04
CA LYS A 67 -4.48 -13.94 17.64
C LYS A 67 -4.32 -15.45 17.45
#